data_AF-A0A936ULW1-F1
#
_entry.id   AF-A0A936ULW1-F1
#
_cell.length_a   1.000
_cell.length_b   1.000
_cell.length_c   1.000
_cell.angle_alpha   90.00
_cell.angle_beta   90.00
_cell.angle_gamma   90.00
#
_symmetry.space_group_name_H-M   'P 1'
#
loop_
_entity.id
_entity.type
_entity.pdbx_description
1 polymer ?
#
loop_
_entity_poly.entity_id
_entity_poly.type
_entity_poly.pdbx_seq_one_letter_code
_entity_poly.pdbx_strand_id
1 'polypeptide(L)'
;MSITPAEIQQALRMSKAIEEYLEHVRTVNVNSTEIYSMLAEHKLVERDVTRGNQFRAYLTKLTKANMLNVIPQCKAMPRSGGKFDFIFNRAASRMPSRKVVDAQPDGTKEA
;
A
#
# COMPACT_ATOMS: atom_id res chain seq x y z
N MET A 1 -16.81 -9.78 -10.57
CA MET A 1 -17.05 -9.98 -9.13
C MET A 1 -17.23 -8.62 -8.50
N SER A 2 -18.43 -8.34 -7.98
CA SER A 2 -18.76 -7.05 -7.37
C SER A 2 -18.18 -6.99 -5.96
N ILE A 3 -17.49 -5.91 -5.61
CA ILE A 3 -17.06 -5.65 -4.24
C ILE A 3 -18.31 -5.26 -3.43
N THR A 4 -18.52 -5.89 -2.28
CA THR A 4 -19.65 -5.57 -1.41
C THR A 4 -19.35 -4.35 -0.55
N PRO A 5 -20.37 -3.60 -0.09
CA PRO A 5 -20.16 -2.49 0.83
C PRO A 5 -19.48 -2.90 2.15
N ALA A 6 -19.70 -4.14 2.61
CA ALA A 6 -18.99 -4.70 3.76
C ALA A 6 -17.47 -4.79 3.51
N GLU A 7 -17.07 -5.26 2.32
CA GLU A 7 -15.67 -5.26 1.92
C GLU A 7 -15.12 -3.84 1.83
N ILE A 8 -15.85 -2.86 1.32
CA ILE A 8 -15.38 -1.46 1.28
C ILE A 8 -15.14 -0.93 2.71
N GLN A 9 -16.08 -1.18 3.62
CA GLN A 9 -15.94 -0.76 5.02
C GLN A 9 -14.73 -1.43 5.69
N GLN A 10 -14.49 -2.70 5.40
CA GLN A 10 -13.32 -3.41 5.89
C GLN A 10 -12.02 -2.79 5.36
N ALA A 11 -11.97 -2.42 4.08
CA ALA A 11 -10.83 -1.72 3.48
C ALA A 11 -10.56 -0.38 4.17
N LEU A 12 -11.61 0.40 4.47
CA LEU A 12 -11.50 1.69 5.16
C LEU A 12 -10.96 1.51 6.59
N ARG A 13 -11.42 0.49 7.32
CA ARG A 13 -10.90 0.17 8.66
C ARG A 13 -9.43 -0.21 8.62
N MET A 14 -9.04 -1.05 7.66
CA MET A 14 -7.63 -1.40 7.44
C MET A 14 -6.80 -0.18 7.09
N SER A 15 -7.29 0.67 6.18
CA SER A 15 -6.61 1.91 5.78
C SER A 15 -6.30 2.79 6.99
N LYS A 16 -7.28 2.98 7.89
CA LYS A 16 -7.11 3.80 9.08
C LYS A 16 -6.05 3.20 10.03
N ALA A 17 -6.14 1.90 10.31
CA ALA A 17 -5.15 1.24 11.18
C ALA A 17 -3.74 1.24 10.58
N ILE A 18 -3.62 1.05 9.25
CA ILE A 18 -2.33 1.15 8.55
C ILE A 18 -1.77 2.57 8.67
N GLU A 19 -2.60 3.59 8.50
CA GLU A 19 -2.19 4.99 8.66
C GLU A 19 -1.67 5.27 10.07
N GLU A 20 -2.45 4.90 11.09
CA GLU A 20 -2.07 5.05 12.49
C GLU A 20 -0.75 4.33 12.81
N TYR A 21 -0.59 3.10 12.32
CA TYR A 21 0.64 2.33 12.51
C TYR A 21 1.83 2.98 11.81
N LEU A 22 1.71 3.32 10.53
CA LEU A 22 2.76 3.99 9.77
C LEU A 22 3.10 5.36 10.38
N GLU A 23 2.12 6.02 10.98
CA GLU A 23 2.33 7.25 11.73
C GLU A 23 3.19 7.03 12.98
N HIS A 24 2.89 5.97 13.71
CA HIS A 24 3.59 5.58 14.94
C HIS A 24 5.02 5.12 14.68
N VAL A 25 5.23 4.16 13.76
CA VAL A 25 6.57 3.62 13.46
C VAL A 25 7.43 4.56 12.60
N ARG A 26 6.84 5.62 12.06
CA ARG A 26 7.46 6.58 11.13
C ARG A 26 8.21 5.95 9.95
N THR A 27 7.90 4.70 9.63
CA THR A 27 8.60 3.91 8.62
C THR A 27 7.91 4.04 7.27
N VAL A 28 8.70 3.99 6.22
CA VAL A 28 8.26 3.99 4.82
C VAL A 28 8.69 2.69 4.16
N ASN A 29 7.95 2.25 3.13
CA ASN A 29 8.11 1.01 2.38
C ASN A 29 7.92 -0.24 3.24
N VAL A 30 6.86 -0.22 4.06
CA VAL A 30 6.50 -1.36 4.90
C VAL A 30 5.91 -2.46 4.02
N ASN A 31 6.41 -3.68 4.23
CA ASN A 31 5.97 -4.85 3.49
C ASN A 31 4.57 -5.30 3.95
N SER A 32 3.83 -5.93 3.03
CA SER A 32 2.55 -6.56 3.34
C SER A 32 2.61 -7.56 4.51
N THR A 33 3.74 -8.21 4.77
CA THR A 33 3.93 -9.12 5.91
C THR A 33 3.85 -8.40 7.27
N GLU A 34 4.50 -7.24 7.40
CA GLU A 34 4.50 -6.45 8.64
C GLU A 34 3.14 -5.83 8.89
N ILE A 35 2.54 -5.26 7.84
CA ILE A 35 1.17 -4.74 7.90
C ILE A 35 0.18 -5.85 8.25
N TYR A 36 0.36 -7.04 7.70
CA TYR A 36 -0.49 -8.19 8.00
C TYR A 36 -0.43 -8.56 9.49
N SER A 37 0.78 -8.64 10.08
CA SER A 37 0.95 -8.93 11.50
C SER A 37 0.19 -7.93 12.37
N MET A 38 0.35 -6.64 12.10
CA MET A 38 -0.35 -5.57 12.83
C MET A 38 -1.87 -5.66 12.63
N LEU A 39 -2.35 -5.76 11.39
CA LEU A 39 -3.80 -5.87 11.12
C LEU A 39 -4.42 -7.09 11.80
N ALA A 40 -3.66 -8.19 11.89
CA ALA A 40 -4.07 -9.41 12.54
C ALA A 40 -4.12 -9.29 14.07
N GLU A 41 -3.27 -8.46 14.67
CA GLU A 41 -3.36 -8.08 16.09
C GLU A 41 -4.58 -7.20 16.36
N HIS A 42 -4.88 -6.28 15.44
CA HIS A 42 -6.06 -5.41 15.50
C HIS A 42 -7.39 -6.11 15.13
N LYS A 43 -7.37 -7.42 14.84
CA LYS A 43 -8.53 -8.23 14.41
C LYS A 43 -9.24 -7.66 13.16
N LEU A 44 -8.51 -6.97 12.30
CA LEU A 44 -9.04 -6.39 11.05
C LEU A 44 -8.93 -7.36 9.87
N VAL A 45 -7.97 -8.27 9.92
CA VAL A 45 -7.82 -9.41 9.01
C VAL A 45 -7.92 -10.72 9.80
N GLU A 46 -8.42 -11.77 9.18
CA GLU A 46 -8.34 -13.11 9.76
C GLU A 46 -6.89 -13.62 9.74
N ARG A 47 -6.50 -14.26 10.84
CA ARG A 47 -5.19 -14.91 10.98
C ARG A 47 -5.20 -16.23 10.21
N ASP A 48 -4.91 -16.17 8.92
CA ASP A 48 -4.59 -17.35 8.14
C ASP A 48 -3.26 -17.98 8.51
N VAL A 49 -3.25 -19.32 8.49
CA VAL A 49 -2.04 -20.16 8.56
C VAL A 49 -1.05 -19.82 7.43
N THR A 50 -1.56 -19.26 6.33
CA THR A 50 -0.78 -18.85 5.14
C THR A 50 -0.23 -17.42 5.21
N ARG A 51 -0.18 -16.78 6.39
CA ARG A 51 0.50 -15.48 6.63
C ARG A 51 0.08 -14.37 5.66
N GLY A 52 -1.23 -14.19 5.48
CA GLY A 52 -1.77 -13.06 4.71
C GLY A 52 -2.03 -13.31 3.23
N ASN A 53 -2.19 -14.56 2.80
CA ASN A 53 -2.66 -14.86 1.44
C ASN A 53 -4.06 -14.29 1.18
N GLN A 54 -4.99 -14.42 2.13
CA GLN A 54 -6.32 -13.81 2.01
C GLN A 54 -6.22 -12.29 1.91
N PHE A 55 -5.35 -11.67 2.71
CA PHE A 55 -5.10 -10.23 2.65
C PHE A 55 -4.56 -9.80 1.28
N ARG A 56 -3.60 -10.51 0.71
CA ARG A 56 -3.05 -10.22 -0.64
C ARG A 56 -4.08 -10.47 -1.74
N ALA A 57 -4.89 -11.52 -1.62
CA ALA A 57 -5.98 -11.80 -2.55
C ALA A 57 -7.04 -10.69 -2.51
N TYR A 58 -7.36 -10.20 -1.32
CA TYR A 58 -8.27 -9.09 -1.09
C TYR A 58 -7.74 -7.77 -1.68
N LEU A 59 -6.47 -7.43 -1.47
CA LEU A 59 -5.84 -6.27 -2.11
C LEU A 59 -5.79 -6.39 -3.64
N THR A 60 -5.54 -7.59 -4.15
CA THR A 60 -5.58 -7.88 -5.59
C THR A 60 -7.00 -7.64 -6.13
N LYS A 61 -8.03 -8.06 -5.40
CA LYS A 61 -9.44 -7.84 -5.75
C LYS A 61 -9.78 -6.34 -5.77
N LEU A 62 -9.37 -5.58 -4.75
CA LEU A 62 -9.51 -4.12 -4.70
C LEU A 62 -8.81 -3.42 -5.88
N THR A 63 -7.60 -3.88 -6.22
CA THR A 63 -6.82 -3.34 -7.35
C THR A 63 -7.52 -3.61 -8.67
N LYS A 64 -8.00 -4.84 -8.91
CA LYS A 64 -8.77 -5.21 -10.10
C LYS A 64 -10.10 -4.46 -10.21
N ALA A 65 -10.70 -4.09 -9.08
CA ALA A 65 -11.92 -3.28 -9.03
C ALA A 65 -11.67 -1.76 -9.07
N ASN A 66 -10.41 -1.31 -9.21
CA ASN A 66 -10.04 0.11 -9.16
C ASN A 66 -10.44 0.82 -7.84
N MET A 67 -10.58 0.06 -6.75
CA MET A 67 -10.95 0.59 -5.43
C MET A 67 -9.74 0.71 -4.49
N LEU A 68 -8.51 0.53 -4.98
CA LEU A 68 -7.30 0.69 -4.16
C LEU A 68 -7.17 2.10 -3.55
N ASN A 69 -7.88 3.09 -4.10
CA ASN A 69 -7.96 4.45 -3.56
C ASN A 69 -8.51 4.54 -2.13
N VAL A 70 -9.27 3.53 -1.67
CA VAL A 70 -9.75 3.49 -0.28
C VAL A 70 -8.64 3.19 0.72
N ILE A 71 -7.48 2.72 0.26
CA ILE A 71 -6.27 2.50 1.05
C ILE A 71 -5.15 3.34 0.41
N PRO A 72 -5.11 4.66 0.63
CA PRO A 72 -4.15 5.54 -0.04
C PRO A 72 -2.70 5.22 0.34
N GLN A 73 -2.47 4.54 1.45
CA GLN A 73 -1.15 4.09 1.90
C GLN A 73 -0.66 2.86 1.11
N CYS A 74 -1.55 2.12 0.45
CA CYS A 74 -1.21 0.90 -0.27
C CYS A 74 -0.85 1.19 -1.73
N LYS A 75 0.25 0.58 -2.20
CA LYS A 75 0.66 0.59 -3.61
C LYS A 75 0.84 -0.84 -4.10
N ALA A 76 0.06 -1.19 -5.13
CA ALA A 76 0.23 -2.43 -5.87
C ALA A 76 1.35 -2.24 -6.91
N MET A 77 2.45 -2.96 -6.75
CA MET A 77 3.55 -3.05 -7.70
C MET A 77 3.39 -4.35 -8.51
N PRO A 78 3.10 -4.27 -9.82
CA PRO A 78 3.03 -5.46 -10.64
C PRO A 78 4.43 -6.11 -10.73
N ARG A 79 4.49 -7.41 -10.47
CA ARG A 79 5.70 -8.22 -10.60
C ARG A 79 5.57 -9.11 -11.84
N SER A 80 6.69 -9.40 -12.49
CA SER A 80 6.76 -10.37 -13.59
C SER A 80 6.12 -11.70 -13.19
N GLY A 81 5.24 -12.24 -14.05
CA GLY A 81 4.49 -13.47 -13.80
C GLY A 81 3.09 -13.28 -13.19
N GLY A 82 2.48 -12.09 -13.31
CA GLY A 82 1.08 -11.86 -12.92
C GLY A 82 0.83 -11.78 -11.41
N LYS A 83 1.90 -11.63 -10.62
CA LYS A 83 1.84 -11.43 -9.17
C LYS A 83 1.88 -9.94 -8.86
N PHE A 84 1.24 -9.54 -7.77
CA PHE A 84 1.31 -8.18 -7.25
C PHE A 84 2.07 -8.18 -5.94
N ASP A 85 3.08 -7.32 -5.84
CA ASP A 85 3.70 -6.97 -4.57
C ASP A 85 3.00 -5.73 -4.01
N PHE A 86 2.67 -5.77 -2.72
CA PHE A 86 1.96 -4.69 -2.05
C PHE A 86 2.91 -4.04 -1.05
N ILE A 87 3.22 -2.77 -1.28
CA ILE A 87 4.03 -1.95 -0.39
C ILE A 87 3.17 -0.85 0.23
N PHE A 88 3.44 -0.54 1.50
CA PHE A 88 2.69 0.43 2.27
C PHE A 88 3.58 1.61 2.64
N ASN A 89 3.12 2.81 2.31
CA ASN A 89 3.81 4.06 2.53
C ASN A 89 2.90 5.06 3.23
N ARG A 90 3.46 5.92 4.10
CA ARG A 90 2.68 6.99 4.74
C ARG A 90 1.99 7.83 3.66
N ALA A 91 0.72 8.18 3.86
CA ALA A 91 -0.03 9.03 2.94
C ALA A 91 0.65 10.39 2.73
N ALA A 92 1.43 10.88 3.69
CA ALA A 92 2.29 12.07 3.56
C ALA A 92 3.38 11.92 2.49
N SER A 93 3.89 10.71 2.23
CA SER A 93 4.79 10.42 1.09
C SER A 93 4.08 10.46 -0.26
N ARG A 94 2.75 10.63 -0.24
CA ARG A 94 1.87 10.78 -1.40
C ARG A 94 1.50 12.23 -1.67
N MET A 95 2.19 13.21 -1.08
CA MET A 95 2.42 14.42 -1.87
C MET A 95 3.28 13.98 -3.05
N PRO A 96 2.82 14.11 -4.31
CA PRO A 96 3.77 14.13 -5.38
C PRO A 96 4.77 15.20 -4.97
N SER A 97 6.05 14.83 -4.83
CA SER A 97 7.10 15.74 -5.24
C SER A 97 6.60 16.25 -6.58
N ARG A 98 6.06 17.46 -6.59
CA ARG A 98 5.94 18.29 -7.78
C ARG A 98 7.23 17.99 -8.50
N LYS A 99 7.16 17.29 -9.64
CA LYS A 99 8.34 16.96 -10.43
C LYS A 99 9.14 18.25 -10.45
N VAL A 100 10.23 18.32 -9.69
CA VAL A 100 11.26 19.27 -9.97
C VAL A 100 11.78 18.69 -11.26
N VAL A 101 11.26 19.27 -12.33
CA VAL A 101 11.76 19.12 -13.68
C VAL A 101 13.17 19.68 -13.64
N ASP A 102 14.11 18.92 -13.10
CA ASP A 102 15.51 19.20 -13.33
C ASP A 102 15.84 18.61 -14.70
N ALA A 103 15.43 19.39 -15.68
CA ALA A 103 15.85 19.26 -17.04
C ALA A 103 17.26 19.84 -17.14
N GLN A 104 18.13 19.00 -17.69
CA GLN A 104 19.39 19.29 -18.37
C GLN A 104 20.70 19.27 -17.55
N PRO A 105 21.68 18.45 -17.99
CA PRO A 105 23.08 18.63 -17.65
C PRO A 105 23.65 19.70 -18.58
N ASP A 106 23.99 20.88 -18.05
CA ASP A 106 24.75 21.89 -18.80
C ASP A 106 25.91 22.44 -17.96
N GLY A 107 27.11 22.30 -18.53
CA GLY A 107 28.32 23.04 -18.18
C GLY A 107 29.07 22.58 -16.91
N THR A 108 30.39 22.62 -16.82
CA THR A 108 31.44 23.07 -17.73
C THR A 108 32.73 22.46 -17.18
N LYS A 109 33.53 21.86 -18.04
CA LYS A 109 34.88 21.41 -17.70
C LYS A 109 35.76 22.67 -17.63
N GLU A 110 36.22 23.03 -16.43
CA GLU A 110 37.26 24.04 -16.24
C GLU A 110 38.60 23.51 -16.77
N ALA A 111 39.24 24.29 -17.64
CA ALA A 111 40.67 24.26 -17.97
C ALA A 111 41.08 25.64 -18.50
#